data_AF-A0A925KC87-F1
#
_entry.id   AF-A0A925KC87-F1
#
_cell.length_a   1.000
_cell.length_b   1.000
_cell.length_c   1.000
_cell.angle_alpha   90.00
_cell.angle_beta   90.00
_cell.angle_gamma   90.00
#
_symmetry.space_group_name_H-M   'P 1'
#
loop_
_entity.id
_entity.type
_entity.pdbx_description
1 polymer ?
#
loop_
_entity_poly.entity_id
_entity_poly.type
_entity_poly.pdbx_seq_one_letter_code
_entity_poly.pdbx_strand_id
1 'polypeptide(L)'
;MSIDFDSLEALRRQHPAWRLLQADSAALVASFLHRVFVLPNRRVIHQAELASALDDTLYAVREQRGPTSYPKPALDYLNDWAANDKAWLRKFYPPGSDEPHFDLTPATEKALAWLEGLSERSFVGTESRLLTLFELLRQMSEGSETDAEVRVQELQRRRDAIDAEIERVRAGDLPLLGDTALKERFTQFATLARELLADFREVEHNFRGLDRRVRERIALWDGSKGALLQDILGERDLIDESDQGRSFRAFWDFLMSRDRQDELSALLDRVLQLAPVAGLAPDPRLRRVHYDWLEAGEQTQRTVALLSQQLRRFLDDQAFLENRRIMDILRGIEAGALAVRAQQPA
;
A
#
# COMPACT_ATOMS: atom_id res chain seq x y z
N MET A 1 -12.98 13.70 -16.11
CA MET A 1 -11.95 14.74 -16.25
C MET A 1 -10.77 14.07 -16.92
N SER A 2 -10.32 14.54 -18.08
CA SER A 2 -9.08 14.06 -18.69
C SER A 2 -7.90 14.42 -17.78
N ILE A 3 -6.90 13.54 -17.74
CA ILE A 3 -5.61 13.82 -17.09
C ILE A 3 -4.63 14.16 -18.21
N ASP A 4 -4.66 15.42 -18.61
CA ASP A 4 -3.82 16.00 -19.66
C ASP A 4 -2.92 17.10 -19.08
N PHE A 5 -1.99 17.63 -19.87
CA PHE A 5 -1.01 18.61 -19.39
C PHE A 5 -1.66 19.88 -18.83
N ASP A 6 -2.65 20.43 -19.53
CA ASP A 6 -3.27 21.71 -19.15
C ASP A 6 -4.15 21.57 -17.90
N SER A 7 -4.90 20.48 -17.78
CA SER A 7 -5.67 20.15 -16.56
C SER A 7 -4.77 19.93 -15.35
N LEU A 8 -3.61 19.28 -15.52
CA LEU A 8 -2.63 19.10 -14.46
C LEU A 8 -1.96 20.42 -14.06
N GLU A 9 -1.59 21.29 -15.01
CA GLU A 9 -1.02 22.60 -14.70
C GLU A 9 -2.04 23.52 -14.02
N ALA A 10 -3.32 23.43 -14.39
CA ALA A 10 -4.41 24.11 -13.69
C ALA A 10 -4.58 23.58 -12.26
N LEU A 11 -4.63 22.26 -12.05
CA LEU A 11 -4.68 21.64 -10.73
C LEU A 11 -3.47 22.03 -9.86
N ARG A 12 -2.27 22.03 -10.43
CA ARG A 12 -1.04 22.44 -9.73
C ARG A 12 -1.10 23.88 -9.23
N ARG A 13 -1.68 24.80 -10.02
CA ARG A 13 -1.83 26.22 -9.69
C ARG A 13 -2.99 26.52 -8.74
N GLN A 14 -4.06 25.72 -8.75
CA GLN A 14 -5.32 26.07 -8.08
C GLN A 14 -5.72 25.11 -6.95
N HIS A 15 -5.37 23.83 -7.01
CA HIS A 15 -5.84 22.84 -6.06
C HIS A 15 -5.08 22.96 -4.72
N PRO A 16 -5.74 23.24 -3.58
CA PRO A 16 -5.08 23.49 -2.29
C PRO A 16 -4.11 22.40 -1.87
N ALA A 17 -4.45 21.12 -2.11
CA ALA A 17 -3.60 19.98 -1.80
C ALA A 17 -2.24 20.03 -2.52
N TRP A 18 -2.24 20.36 -3.82
CA TRP A 18 -1.00 20.39 -4.61
C TRP A 18 -0.17 21.61 -4.23
N ARG A 19 -0.82 22.75 -3.97
CA ARG A 19 -0.17 23.95 -3.44
C ARG A 19 0.44 23.73 -2.05
N LEU A 20 -0.17 22.91 -1.19
CA LEU A 20 0.41 22.50 0.09
C LEU A 20 1.70 21.72 -0.14
N LEU A 21 1.66 20.71 -1.01
CA LEU A 21 2.82 19.86 -1.34
C LEU A 21 3.95 20.60 -2.07
N GLN A 22 3.66 21.74 -2.71
CA GLN A 22 4.66 22.62 -3.34
C GLN A 22 5.17 23.75 -2.45
N ALA A 23 4.62 23.95 -1.25
CA ALA A 23 5.07 25.02 -0.36
C ALA A 23 6.42 24.69 0.29
N ASP A 24 7.30 25.68 0.44
CA ASP A 24 8.58 25.50 1.18
C ASP A 24 8.35 25.04 2.62
N SER A 25 7.19 25.40 3.20
CA SER A 25 6.75 24.98 4.53
C SER A 25 5.99 23.65 4.55
N ALA A 26 5.89 22.90 3.44
CA ALA A 26 5.09 21.68 3.33
C ALA A 26 5.37 20.69 4.46
N ALA A 27 6.65 20.46 4.79
CA ALA A 27 7.05 19.56 5.86
C ALA A 27 6.55 20.03 7.24
N LEU A 28 6.64 21.33 7.56
CA LEU A 28 6.11 21.89 8.81
C LEU A 28 4.59 21.77 8.87
N VAL A 29 3.90 22.22 7.82
CA VAL A 29 2.44 22.21 7.72
C VAL A 29 1.91 20.78 7.87
N ALA A 30 2.44 19.85 7.07
CA ALA A 30 1.95 18.48 7.03
C ALA A 30 2.19 17.74 8.35
N SER A 31 3.43 17.77 8.88
CA SER A 31 3.76 17.09 10.14
C SER A 31 2.97 17.65 11.33
N PHE A 32 2.78 18.97 11.38
CA PHE A 32 1.98 19.60 12.44
C PHE A 32 0.49 19.24 12.34
N LEU A 33 -0.13 19.45 11.17
CA LEU A 33 -1.56 19.18 10.99
C LEU A 33 -1.90 17.70 11.12
N HIS A 34 -1.03 16.81 10.64
CA HIS A 34 -1.14 15.36 10.85
C HIS A 34 -1.11 15.00 12.34
N ARG A 35 -0.13 15.52 13.10
CA ARG A 35 0.02 15.27 14.53
C ARG A 35 -1.17 15.76 15.36
N VAL A 36 -1.79 16.88 14.97
CA VAL A 36 -2.76 17.59 15.81
C VAL A 36 -4.22 17.32 15.42
N PHE A 37 -4.52 17.05 14.14
CA PHE A 37 -5.86 16.68 13.67
C PHE A 37 -5.98 15.18 13.39
N VAL A 38 -5.09 14.62 12.55
CA VAL A 38 -5.24 13.25 12.01
C VAL A 38 -4.96 12.17 13.06
N LEU A 39 -3.79 12.17 13.69
CA LEU A 39 -3.43 11.15 14.70
C LEU A 39 -4.42 11.04 15.87
N PRO A 40 -4.90 12.14 16.50
CA PRO A 40 -5.91 12.07 17.56
C PRO A 40 -7.35 12.02 17.03
N ASN A 41 -7.55 11.96 15.70
CA ASN A 41 -8.86 12.03 15.03
C ASN A 41 -9.74 13.20 15.52
N ARG A 42 -9.14 14.38 15.66
CA ARG A 42 -9.81 15.62 16.07
C ARG A 42 -10.24 16.39 14.83
N ARG A 43 -11.54 16.70 14.74
CA ARG A 43 -12.10 17.47 13.63
C ARG A 43 -12.01 18.98 13.81
N VAL A 44 -12.21 19.48 15.02
CA VAL A 44 -12.26 20.92 15.30
C VAL A 44 -11.42 21.25 16.52
N ILE A 45 -10.63 22.32 16.43
CA ILE A 45 -9.73 22.78 17.49
C ILE A 45 -9.85 24.30 17.65
N HIS A 46 -9.88 24.79 18.89
CA HIS A 46 -9.93 26.22 19.21
C HIS A 46 -8.63 26.92 18.82
N GLN A 47 -8.70 28.19 18.39
CA GLN A 47 -7.51 28.93 17.95
C GLN A 47 -6.41 28.99 19.01
N ALA A 48 -6.75 29.18 20.29
CA ALA A 48 -5.76 29.28 21.36
C ALA A 48 -4.97 27.98 21.55
N GLU A 49 -5.66 26.84 21.58
CA GLU A 49 -5.04 25.51 21.66
C GLU A 49 -4.17 25.23 20.42
N LEU A 50 -4.69 25.50 19.22
CA LEU A 50 -3.96 25.24 17.97
C LEU A 50 -2.73 26.15 17.82
N ALA A 51 -2.82 27.41 18.24
CA ALA A 51 -1.71 28.35 18.22
C ALA A 51 -0.61 27.93 19.21
N SER A 52 -0.98 27.56 20.45
CA SER A 52 -0.03 27.06 21.45
C SER A 52 0.73 25.83 20.95
N ALA A 53 0.00 24.84 20.41
CA ALA A 53 0.61 23.62 19.88
C ALA A 53 1.55 23.87 18.68
N LEU A 54 1.27 24.91 17.88
CA LEU A 54 2.12 25.32 16.78
C LEU A 54 3.35 26.11 17.26
N ASP A 55 3.21 26.98 18.27
CA ASP A 55 4.36 27.69 18.85
C ASP A 55 5.37 26.71 19.47
N ASP A 56 4.90 25.66 20.17
CA ASP A 56 5.76 24.56 20.66
C ASP A 56 6.51 23.86 19.51
N THR A 57 5.81 23.64 18.38
CA THR A 57 6.38 23.00 17.19
C THR A 57 7.43 23.91 16.52
N LEU A 58 7.13 25.21 16.40
CA LEU A 58 8.03 26.21 15.84
C LEU A 58 9.27 26.38 16.71
N TYR A 59 9.12 26.36 18.04
CA TYR A 59 10.24 26.39 18.98
C TYR A 59 11.18 25.19 18.76
N ALA A 60 10.66 23.97 18.79
CA ALA A 60 11.46 22.76 18.56
C ALA A 60 12.17 22.75 17.19
N VAL A 61 11.51 23.23 16.13
CA VAL A 61 12.12 23.33 14.79
C VAL A 61 13.20 24.41 14.72
N ARG A 62 13.02 25.56 15.39
CA ARG A 62 14.01 26.65 15.46
C ARG A 62 15.25 26.25 16.26
N GLU A 63 15.10 25.50 17.35
CA GLU A 63 16.24 24.95 18.11
C GLU A 63 17.11 24.03 17.24
N GLN A 64 16.50 23.22 16.37
CA GLN A 64 17.22 22.27 15.51
C GLN A 64 17.76 22.89 14.21
N ARG A 65 17.05 23.86 13.62
CA ARG A 65 17.35 24.42 12.28
C ARG A 65 17.79 25.89 12.31
N GLY A 66 18.01 26.45 13.49
CA GLY A 66 18.38 27.84 13.70
C GLY A 66 17.18 28.81 13.80
N PRO A 67 17.36 29.94 14.51
CA PRO A 67 16.26 30.82 14.93
C PRO A 67 15.55 31.57 13.79
N THR A 68 16.17 31.64 12.60
CA THR A 68 15.57 32.23 11.40
C THR A 68 14.64 31.28 10.65
N SER A 69 14.62 29.99 11.01
CA SER A 69 13.71 29.01 10.44
C SER A 69 12.26 29.31 10.84
N TYR A 70 11.39 29.46 9.84
CA TYR A 70 9.96 29.75 10.01
C TYR A 70 9.70 30.94 10.96
N PRO A 71 10.04 32.19 10.58
CA PRO A 71 10.14 33.31 11.53
C PRO A 71 8.80 33.90 12.01
N LYS A 72 7.65 33.60 11.37
CA LYS A 72 6.34 34.14 11.80
C LYS A 72 5.87 33.53 13.15
N PRO A 73 5.07 34.26 13.96
CA PRO A 73 4.29 33.69 15.05
C PRO A 73 3.35 32.56 14.61
N ALA A 74 3.00 31.63 15.50
CA ALA A 74 2.03 30.56 15.19
C ALA A 74 0.70 31.07 14.64
N LEU A 75 0.10 32.09 15.28
CA LEU A 75 -1.19 32.62 14.86
C LEU A 75 -1.16 33.19 13.44
N ASP A 76 -0.05 33.82 13.04
CA ASP A 76 0.13 34.33 11.69
C ASP A 76 0.22 33.19 10.67
N TYR A 77 0.90 32.08 11.02
CA TYR A 77 0.88 30.87 10.19
C TYR A 77 -0.51 30.24 10.06
N LEU A 78 -1.28 30.14 11.15
CA LEU A 78 -2.64 29.58 11.11
C LEU A 78 -3.59 30.44 10.26
N ASN A 79 -3.49 31.78 10.37
CA ASN A 79 -4.24 32.70 9.52
C ASN A 79 -3.78 32.60 8.06
N ASP A 80 -2.48 32.51 7.80
CA ASP A 80 -1.90 32.27 6.47
C ASP A 80 -2.45 30.97 5.84
N TRP A 81 -2.55 29.88 6.61
CA TRP A 81 -3.01 28.57 6.13
C TRP A 81 -4.53 28.52 5.92
N ALA A 82 -5.28 29.35 6.64
CA ALA A 82 -6.73 29.52 6.47
C ALA A 82 -7.12 30.60 5.42
N ALA A 83 -6.15 31.34 4.88
CA ALA A 83 -6.40 32.34 3.85
C ALA A 83 -6.92 31.70 2.55
N ASN A 84 -7.85 32.39 1.85
CA ASN A 84 -8.56 31.85 0.69
C ASN A 84 -7.66 31.37 -0.46
N ASP A 85 -6.44 31.90 -0.58
CA ASP A 85 -5.50 31.49 -1.63
C ASP A 85 -4.83 30.14 -1.31
N LYS A 86 -4.66 29.80 -0.03
CA LYS A 86 -4.09 28.50 0.40
C LYS A 86 -5.19 27.49 0.70
N ALA A 87 -6.21 27.91 1.47
CA ALA A 87 -7.36 27.10 1.88
C ALA A 87 -6.95 25.72 2.45
N TRP A 88 -5.89 25.69 3.27
CA TRP A 88 -5.42 24.45 3.92
C TRP A 88 -6.19 24.18 5.21
N LEU A 89 -6.53 25.24 5.94
CA LEU A 89 -7.44 25.21 7.08
C LEU A 89 -8.73 25.96 6.76
N ARG A 90 -9.80 25.64 7.47
CA ARG A 90 -11.02 26.44 7.52
C ARG A 90 -11.13 27.09 8.89
N LYS A 91 -11.06 28.43 8.93
CA LYS A 91 -11.35 29.23 10.13
C LYS A 91 -12.85 29.57 10.19
N PHE A 92 -13.50 29.35 11.33
CA PHE A 92 -14.93 29.66 11.52
C PHE A 92 -15.27 29.90 12.99
N TYR A 93 -16.47 30.41 13.26
CA TYR A 93 -17.00 30.62 14.62
C TYR A 93 -18.19 29.68 14.83
N PRO A 94 -18.15 28.74 15.79
CA PRO A 94 -19.30 27.91 16.11
C PRO A 94 -20.47 28.70 16.69
N PRO A 95 -21.73 28.24 16.54
CA PRO A 95 -22.88 28.87 17.17
C PRO A 95 -22.71 28.99 18.69
N GLY A 96 -22.85 30.20 19.23
CA GLY A 96 -22.72 30.47 20.67
C GLY A 96 -21.27 30.59 21.18
N SER A 97 -20.27 30.71 20.31
CA SER A 97 -18.89 30.99 20.69
C SER A 97 -18.32 32.18 19.91
N ASP A 98 -17.77 33.14 20.64
CA ASP A 98 -16.99 34.26 20.08
C ASP A 98 -15.53 33.87 19.78
N GLU A 99 -15.16 32.60 19.99
CA GLU A 99 -13.81 32.09 19.71
C GLU A 99 -13.69 31.49 18.31
N PRO A 100 -12.67 31.86 17.54
CA PRO A 100 -12.41 31.21 16.25
C PRO A 100 -11.90 29.77 16.46
N HIS A 101 -12.44 28.87 15.65
CA HIS A 101 -12.08 27.46 15.57
C HIS A 101 -11.53 27.13 14.18
N PHE A 102 -10.76 26.05 14.09
CA PHE A 102 -10.13 25.55 12.88
C PHE A 102 -10.48 24.08 12.63
N ASP A 103 -10.71 23.74 11.36
CA ASP A 103 -10.92 22.39 10.81
C ASP A 103 -9.99 22.22 9.59
N LEU A 104 -9.63 20.99 9.22
CA LEU A 104 -8.92 20.72 7.97
C LEU A 104 -9.87 20.97 6.79
N THR A 105 -9.31 21.36 5.64
CA THR A 105 -10.07 21.26 4.39
C THR A 105 -9.94 19.85 3.80
N PRO A 106 -10.95 19.34 3.07
CA PRO A 106 -10.85 18.02 2.42
C PRO A 106 -9.71 17.90 1.41
N ALA A 107 -9.17 19.03 0.93
CA ALA A 107 -7.98 19.05 0.10
C ALA A 107 -6.69 18.83 0.93
N THR A 108 -6.62 19.37 2.14
CA THR A 108 -5.51 19.09 3.07
C THR A 108 -5.54 17.65 3.54
N GLU A 109 -6.70 17.10 3.91
CA GLU A 109 -6.83 15.67 4.26
C GLU A 109 -6.31 14.76 3.13
N LYS A 110 -6.66 15.06 1.87
CA LYS A 110 -6.11 14.34 0.70
C LYS A 110 -4.59 14.47 0.58
N ALA A 111 -4.00 15.63 0.88
CA ALA A 111 -2.55 15.80 0.88
C ALA A 111 -1.88 14.98 2.01
N LEU A 112 -2.46 15.00 3.22
CA LEU A 112 -1.94 14.24 4.36
C LEU A 112 -2.05 12.73 4.14
N ALA A 113 -3.19 12.23 3.64
CA ALA A 113 -3.38 10.82 3.31
C ALA A 113 -2.45 10.35 2.17
N TRP A 114 -2.14 11.23 1.20
CA TRP A 114 -1.12 10.93 0.19
C TRP A 114 0.29 10.86 0.80
N LEU A 115 0.64 11.76 1.72
CA LEU A 115 1.92 11.75 2.43
C LEU A 115 2.08 10.53 3.34
N GLU A 116 1.03 10.09 4.05
CA GLU A 116 1.03 8.80 4.76
C GLU A 116 1.36 7.66 3.80
N GLY A 117 0.71 7.65 2.62
CA GLY A 117 0.92 6.67 1.55
C GLY A 117 2.30 6.70 0.88
N LEU A 118 3.16 7.68 1.18
CA LEU A 118 4.57 7.66 0.77
C LEU A 118 5.47 6.82 1.68
N SER A 119 5.01 6.50 2.90
CA SER A 119 5.73 5.60 3.79
C SER A 119 5.61 4.17 3.28
N GLU A 120 6.71 3.39 3.30
CA GLU A 120 6.67 1.97 2.94
C GLU A 120 5.59 1.26 3.78
N ARG A 121 4.58 0.68 3.11
CA ARG A 121 3.57 -0.12 3.80
C ARG A 121 4.22 -1.44 4.19
N SER A 122 4.32 -1.70 5.48
CA SER A 122 4.85 -2.95 6.00
C SER A 122 4.00 -4.17 5.59
N PHE A 123 2.76 -4.01 5.13
CA PHE A 123 1.90 -5.09 4.67
C PHE A 123 1.00 -4.67 3.49
N VAL A 124 0.98 -5.49 2.44
CA VAL A 124 0.12 -5.31 1.25
C VAL A 124 -0.87 -6.47 1.17
N GLY A 125 -2.11 -6.22 1.60
CA GLY A 125 -3.19 -7.22 1.69
C GLY A 125 -3.84 -7.58 0.34
N THR A 126 -3.05 -8.01 -0.65
CA THR A 126 -3.52 -8.33 -2.01
C THR A 126 -4.65 -9.36 -2.04
N GLU A 127 -4.54 -10.44 -1.25
CA GLU A 127 -5.58 -11.47 -1.12
C GLU A 127 -6.91 -10.88 -0.61
N SER A 128 -6.88 -10.16 0.51
CA SER A 128 -8.08 -9.54 1.11
C SER A 128 -8.74 -8.53 0.16
N ARG A 129 -7.94 -7.79 -0.62
CA ARG A 129 -8.42 -6.86 -1.65
C ARG A 129 -9.10 -7.59 -2.82
N LEU A 130 -8.52 -8.69 -3.31
CA LEU A 130 -9.15 -9.50 -4.35
C LEU A 130 -10.45 -10.17 -3.85
N LEU A 131 -10.45 -10.74 -2.65
CA LEU A 131 -11.65 -11.31 -2.04
C LEU A 131 -12.74 -10.25 -1.86
N THR A 132 -12.37 -9.03 -1.46
CA THR A 132 -13.32 -7.89 -1.37
C THR A 132 -13.86 -7.47 -2.74
N LEU A 133 -13.01 -7.41 -3.78
CA LEU A 133 -13.43 -7.14 -5.17
C LEU A 133 -14.43 -8.19 -5.66
N PHE A 134 -14.16 -9.46 -5.36
CA PHE A 134 -14.99 -10.59 -5.74
C PHE A 134 -16.33 -10.60 -4.99
N GLU A 135 -16.31 -10.37 -3.67
CA GLU A 135 -17.51 -10.23 -2.84
C GLU A 135 -18.34 -9.00 -3.23
N LEU A 136 -17.72 -7.87 -3.62
CA LEU A 136 -18.44 -6.71 -4.17
C LEU A 136 -19.15 -7.05 -5.49
N LEU A 137 -18.51 -7.80 -6.38
CA LEU A 137 -19.14 -8.27 -7.62
C LEU A 137 -20.25 -9.29 -7.35
N ARG A 138 -20.08 -10.20 -6.38
CA ARG A 138 -21.15 -11.11 -5.92
C ARG A 138 -22.30 -10.32 -5.30
N GLN A 139 -22.05 -9.35 -4.44
CA GLN A 139 -23.08 -8.45 -3.91
C GLN A 139 -23.76 -7.55 -4.97
N MET A 140 -23.24 -7.53 -6.20
CA MET A 140 -23.87 -6.90 -7.37
C MET A 140 -24.48 -7.92 -8.37
N SER A 141 -24.39 -9.23 -8.10
CA SER A 141 -24.77 -10.30 -9.05
C SER A 141 -25.49 -11.50 -8.41
N GLU A 142 -24.98 -12.04 -7.31
CA GLU A 142 -25.55 -13.16 -6.55
C GLU A 142 -26.53 -12.68 -5.46
N GLY A 143 -27.67 -13.35 -5.21
CA GLY A 143 -28.50 -14.12 -6.15
C GLY A 143 -27.90 -15.31 -6.90
N SER A 144 -27.24 -16.28 -6.23
CA SER A 144 -27.16 -17.74 -6.54
C SER A 144 -25.85 -18.47 -6.12
N GLU A 145 -25.99 -19.64 -5.44
CA GLU A 145 -25.17 -20.89 -5.51
C GLU A 145 -23.66 -20.90 -5.06
N THR A 146 -22.94 -22.02 -4.83
CA THR A 146 -23.10 -23.21 -3.94
C THR A 146 -21.73 -23.85 -3.59
N ASP A 147 -21.45 -24.22 -2.33
CA ASP A 147 -20.43 -25.23 -1.90
C ASP A 147 -20.70 -25.64 -0.43
N ALA A 148 -20.48 -26.87 0.04
CA ALA A 148 -21.26 -27.44 1.16
C ALA A 148 -20.95 -26.92 2.59
N GLU A 149 -19.96 -27.42 3.33
CA GLU A 149 -20.09 -27.50 4.81
C GLU A 149 -19.80 -26.21 5.62
N VAL A 150 -18.80 -25.40 5.25
CA VAL A 150 -18.59 -24.08 5.88
C VAL A 150 -19.68 -23.10 5.41
N ARG A 151 -20.05 -23.19 4.13
CA ARG A 151 -21.20 -22.49 3.59
C ARG A 151 -22.48 -23.02 4.24
N VAL A 152 -22.61 -24.22 4.82
CA VAL A 152 -23.86 -24.65 5.47
C VAL A 152 -24.17 -23.78 6.69
N GLN A 153 -23.17 -23.38 7.50
CA GLN A 153 -23.42 -22.42 8.59
C GLN A 153 -23.66 -21.00 8.07
N GLU A 154 -22.93 -20.58 7.03
CA GLU A 154 -23.11 -19.25 6.44
C GLU A 154 -24.42 -19.12 5.64
N LEU A 155 -24.85 -20.20 4.98
CA LEU A 155 -26.13 -20.42 4.32
C LEU A 155 -27.24 -20.67 5.32
N GLN A 156 -27.00 -21.15 6.54
CA GLN A 156 -28.05 -21.16 7.57
C GLN A 156 -28.35 -19.74 8.02
N ARG A 157 -27.32 -18.91 8.30
CA ARG A 157 -27.50 -17.48 8.56
C ARG A 157 -28.08 -16.72 7.37
N ARG A 158 -27.55 -16.96 6.16
CA ARG A 158 -28.07 -16.37 4.93
C ARG A 158 -29.46 -16.90 4.61
N ARG A 159 -29.82 -18.16 4.88
CA ARG A 159 -31.19 -18.69 4.78
C ARG A 159 -32.11 -18.00 5.76
N ASP A 160 -31.76 -17.85 7.03
CA ASP A 160 -32.67 -17.18 7.97
C ASP A 160 -32.91 -15.70 7.57
N ALA A 161 -31.88 -15.04 7.02
CA ALA A 161 -32.00 -13.71 6.42
C ALA A 161 -32.78 -13.69 5.09
N ILE A 162 -32.59 -14.70 4.23
CA ILE A 162 -33.23 -14.86 2.92
C ILE A 162 -34.65 -15.39 3.06
N ASP A 163 -35.01 -16.16 4.08
CA ASP A 163 -36.38 -16.53 4.40
C ASP A 163 -37.12 -15.29 4.92
N ALA A 164 -36.47 -14.47 5.76
CA ALA A 164 -36.99 -13.15 6.12
C ALA A 164 -37.03 -12.15 4.93
N GLU A 165 -36.23 -12.36 3.88
CA GLU A 165 -36.28 -11.59 2.63
C GLU A 165 -37.31 -12.15 1.65
N ILE A 166 -37.49 -13.47 1.57
CA ILE A 166 -38.47 -14.18 0.76
C ILE A 166 -39.87 -13.91 1.31
N GLU A 167 -40.06 -13.90 2.64
CA GLU A 167 -41.34 -13.50 3.22
C GLU A 167 -41.62 -12.00 3.00
N ARG A 168 -40.59 -11.13 2.99
CA ARG A 168 -40.74 -9.73 2.55
C ARG A 168 -41.10 -9.62 1.07
N VAL A 169 -40.41 -10.32 0.18
CA VAL A 169 -40.64 -10.35 -1.27
C VAL A 169 -42.00 -10.97 -1.62
N ARG A 170 -42.41 -12.04 -0.91
CA ARG A 170 -43.76 -12.64 -0.99
C ARG A 170 -44.84 -11.68 -0.48
N ALA A 171 -44.52 -10.85 0.52
CA ALA A 171 -45.37 -9.73 0.97
C ALA A 171 -45.28 -8.49 0.05
N GLY A 172 -44.48 -8.53 -1.02
CA GLY A 172 -44.36 -7.46 -2.03
C GLY A 172 -43.20 -6.46 -1.81
N ASP A 173 -42.40 -6.63 -0.76
CA ASP A 173 -41.22 -5.80 -0.46
C ASP A 173 -39.95 -6.41 -1.07
N LEU A 174 -39.55 -5.88 -2.24
CA LEU A 174 -38.30 -6.19 -2.93
C LEU A 174 -37.25 -5.12 -2.60
N PRO A 175 -36.28 -5.39 -1.69
CA PRO A 175 -35.22 -4.46 -1.35
C PRO A 175 -34.14 -4.41 -2.44
N LEU A 176 -34.51 -3.93 -3.63
CA LEU A 176 -33.58 -3.70 -4.73
C LEU A 176 -32.54 -2.65 -4.33
N LEU A 177 -31.29 -2.86 -4.74
CA LEU A 177 -30.26 -1.83 -4.68
C LEU A 177 -30.67 -0.67 -5.59
N GLY A 178 -31.02 0.47 -5.00
CA GLY A 178 -31.28 1.69 -5.75
C GLY A 178 -30.04 2.14 -6.53
N ASP A 179 -30.27 2.84 -7.64
CA ASP A 179 -29.24 3.31 -8.58
C ASP A 179 -27.98 3.90 -7.93
N THR A 180 -28.15 4.67 -6.85
CA THR A 180 -27.04 5.28 -6.09
C THR A 180 -26.14 4.21 -5.48
N ALA A 181 -26.70 3.20 -4.81
CA ALA A 181 -25.94 2.13 -4.16
C ALA A 181 -25.21 1.25 -5.19
N LEU A 182 -25.81 1.01 -6.36
CA LEU A 182 -25.14 0.33 -7.48
C LEU A 182 -23.95 1.15 -8.00
N LYS A 183 -24.12 2.46 -8.19
CA LYS A 183 -23.06 3.37 -8.66
C LYS A 183 -21.91 3.48 -7.65
N GLU A 184 -22.22 3.56 -6.36
CA GLU A 184 -21.22 3.59 -5.28
C GLU A 184 -20.39 2.30 -5.23
N ARG A 185 -21.04 1.13 -5.18
CA ARG A 185 -20.37 -0.19 -5.18
C ARG A 185 -19.51 -0.39 -6.43
N PHE A 186 -20.02 -0.02 -7.61
CA PHE A 186 -19.24 -0.09 -8.85
C PHE A 186 -18.02 0.86 -8.83
N THR A 187 -18.16 2.07 -8.30
CA THR A 187 -17.06 3.04 -8.18
C THR A 187 -15.99 2.55 -7.19
N GLN A 188 -16.41 1.90 -6.09
CA GLN A 188 -15.52 1.25 -5.14
C GLN A 188 -14.76 0.09 -5.80
N PHE A 189 -15.46 -0.81 -6.51
CA PHE A 189 -14.85 -1.89 -7.30
C PHE A 189 -13.81 -1.34 -8.28
N ALA A 190 -14.17 -0.35 -9.11
CA ALA A 190 -13.29 0.24 -10.11
C ALA A 190 -12.09 1.00 -9.51
N THR A 191 -12.12 1.33 -8.21
CA THR A 191 -10.99 1.93 -7.49
C THR A 191 -10.06 0.84 -6.95
N LEU A 192 -10.60 -0.11 -6.19
CA LEU A 192 -9.85 -1.26 -5.68
C LEU A 192 -9.17 -2.07 -6.81
N ALA A 193 -9.83 -2.20 -7.97
CA ALA A 193 -9.30 -2.92 -9.13
C ALA A 193 -8.05 -2.27 -9.74
N ARG A 194 -7.96 -0.93 -9.67
CA ARG A 194 -6.77 -0.16 -10.10
C ARG A 194 -5.69 -0.14 -9.04
N GLU A 195 -6.06 -0.08 -7.75
CA GLU A 195 -5.08 -0.18 -6.66
C GLU A 195 -4.38 -1.54 -6.66
N LEU A 196 -5.10 -2.64 -6.91
CA LEU A 196 -4.50 -3.98 -7.00
C LEU A 196 -3.37 -4.08 -8.06
N LEU A 197 -3.47 -3.33 -9.16
CA LEU A 197 -2.39 -3.22 -10.16
C LEU A 197 -1.17 -2.43 -9.65
N ALA A 198 -1.37 -1.47 -8.75
CA ALA A 198 -0.28 -0.79 -8.06
C ALA A 198 0.36 -1.70 -7.00
N ASP A 199 -0.46 -2.48 -6.29
CA ASP A 199 -0.01 -3.44 -5.28
C ASP A 199 1.00 -4.47 -5.86
N PHE A 200 0.85 -4.93 -7.12
CA PHE A 200 1.88 -5.79 -7.77
C PHE A 200 3.22 -5.10 -7.96
N ARG A 201 3.21 -3.81 -8.31
CA ARG A 201 4.42 -3.01 -8.51
C ARG A 201 5.10 -2.72 -7.17
N GLU A 202 4.32 -2.55 -6.11
CA GLU A 202 4.82 -2.43 -4.74
C GLU A 202 5.46 -3.74 -4.27
N VAL A 203 4.82 -4.90 -4.50
CA VAL A 203 5.41 -6.23 -4.25
C VAL A 203 6.71 -6.41 -5.03
N GLU A 204 6.74 -6.12 -6.34
CA GLU A 204 7.97 -6.20 -7.15
C GLU A 204 9.08 -5.27 -6.61
N HIS A 205 8.73 -4.06 -6.19
CA HIS A 205 9.68 -3.11 -5.59
C HIS A 205 10.26 -3.63 -4.28
N ASN A 206 9.41 -4.14 -3.38
CA ASN A 206 9.81 -4.68 -2.08
C ASN A 206 10.75 -5.88 -2.23
N PHE A 207 10.48 -6.78 -3.20
CA PHE A 207 11.37 -7.89 -3.55
C PHE A 207 12.74 -7.41 -4.08
N ARG A 208 12.78 -6.37 -4.92
CA ARG A 208 14.05 -5.78 -5.40
C ARG A 208 14.84 -5.10 -4.27
N GLY A 209 14.14 -4.43 -3.35
CA GLY A 209 14.75 -3.84 -2.15
C GLY A 209 15.38 -4.91 -1.25
N LEU A 210 14.69 -6.05 -1.10
CA LEU A 210 15.19 -7.18 -0.32
C LEU A 210 16.38 -7.88 -0.99
N ASP A 211 16.32 -8.19 -2.29
CA ASP A 211 17.46 -8.76 -3.04
C ASP A 211 18.71 -7.88 -2.90
N ARG A 212 18.57 -6.54 -2.93
CA ARG A 212 19.68 -5.62 -2.67
C ARG A 212 20.23 -5.77 -1.25
N ARG A 213 19.38 -5.73 -0.21
CA ARG A 213 19.82 -5.90 1.20
C ARG A 213 20.57 -7.21 1.42
N VAL A 214 20.08 -8.30 0.83
CA VAL A 214 20.73 -9.62 0.92
C VAL A 214 22.10 -9.59 0.22
N ARG A 215 22.22 -8.99 -0.97
CA ARG A 215 23.53 -8.84 -1.65
C ARG A 215 24.51 -7.97 -0.86
N GLU A 216 24.05 -6.87 -0.28
CA GLU A 216 24.85 -6.01 0.59
C GLU A 216 25.37 -6.80 1.81
N ARG A 217 24.51 -7.60 2.46
CA ARG A 217 24.92 -8.44 3.60
C ARG A 217 25.90 -9.55 3.21
N ILE A 218 25.74 -10.19 2.04
CA ILE A 218 26.72 -11.16 1.50
C ILE A 218 28.06 -10.49 1.21
N ALA A 219 28.06 -9.30 0.61
CA ALA A 219 29.29 -8.58 0.24
C ALA A 219 30.10 -8.10 1.45
N LEU A 220 29.45 -7.91 2.60
CA LEU A 220 30.05 -7.51 3.88
C LEU A 220 30.29 -8.70 4.84
N TRP A 221 30.14 -9.95 4.36
CA TRP A 221 30.21 -11.13 5.22
C TRP A 221 31.61 -11.76 5.28
N ASP A 222 32.19 -11.78 6.48
CA ASP A 222 33.50 -12.39 6.77
C ASP A 222 33.41 -13.77 7.47
N GLY A 223 32.21 -14.30 7.69
CA GLY A 223 31.99 -15.61 8.34
C GLY A 223 31.94 -16.80 7.36
N SER A 224 31.64 -18.00 7.85
CA SER A 224 31.53 -19.20 6.99
C SER A 224 30.24 -19.24 6.16
N LYS A 225 30.27 -19.88 4.98
CA LYS A 225 29.07 -20.15 4.15
C LYS A 225 27.93 -20.80 4.94
N GLY A 226 28.22 -21.68 5.90
CA GLY A 226 27.20 -22.36 6.70
C GLY A 226 26.37 -21.38 7.53
N ALA A 227 27.03 -20.46 8.24
CA ALA A 227 26.36 -19.42 9.02
C ALA A 227 25.66 -18.38 8.12
N LEU A 228 26.28 -17.98 7.00
CA LEU A 228 25.65 -17.10 6.01
C LEU A 228 24.36 -17.70 5.43
N LEU A 229 24.38 -18.98 5.09
CA LEU A 229 23.20 -19.68 4.61
C LEU A 229 22.16 -19.85 5.72
N GLN A 230 22.54 -20.00 6.98
CA GLN A 230 21.58 -20.12 8.07
C GLN A 230 20.88 -18.78 8.36
N ASP A 231 21.64 -17.68 8.29
CA ASP A 231 21.15 -16.30 8.40
C ASP A 231 20.28 -15.87 7.21
N ILE A 232 20.69 -16.19 5.97
CA ILE A 232 19.96 -15.82 4.75
C ILE A 232 18.84 -16.80 4.41
N LEU A 233 18.97 -18.11 4.67
CA LEU A 233 17.86 -19.06 4.45
C LEU A 233 16.82 -18.98 5.56
N GLY A 234 17.21 -18.68 6.80
CA GLY A 234 16.27 -18.28 7.85
C GLY A 234 15.46 -17.04 7.43
N GLU A 235 16.09 -16.09 6.73
CA GLU A 235 15.38 -14.99 6.08
C GLU A 235 14.67 -15.35 4.76
N ARG A 236 15.01 -16.47 4.11
CA ARG A 236 14.38 -16.88 2.84
C ARG A 236 13.07 -17.60 3.08
N ASP A 237 13.01 -18.43 4.11
CA ASP A 237 11.74 -18.94 4.64
C ASP A 237 10.88 -17.73 5.09
N LEU A 238 11.46 -16.70 5.72
CA LEU A 238 10.77 -15.44 6.00
C LEU A 238 10.31 -14.64 4.77
N ILE A 239 10.71 -14.95 3.52
CA ILE A 239 10.19 -14.30 2.30
C ILE A 239 8.95 -15.02 1.81
N ASP A 240 9.04 -16.34 1.66
CA ASP A 240 7.90 -17.13 1.24
C ASP A 240 6.84 -17.21 2.35
N GLU A 241 7.24 -17.26 3.62
CA GLU A 241 6.37 -17.17 4.80
C GLU A 241 6.10 -15.73 5.26
N SER A 242 6.66 -14.71 4.58
CA SER A 242 6.25 -13.32 4.82
C SER A 242 4.74 -13.18 4.63
N ASP A 243 4.08 -12.32 5.40
CA ASP A 243 2.64 -12.09 5.27
C ASP A 243 2.27 -11.62 3.85
N GLN A 244 3.20 -10.93 3.17
CA GLN A 244 3.07 -10.43 1.82
C GLN A 244 3.26 -11.55 0.78
N GLY A 245 4.25 -12.43 0.97
CA GLY A 245 4.52 -13.59 0.11
C GLY A 245 3.43 -14.67 0.20
N ARG A 246 2.93 -14.94 1.41
CA ARG A 246 1.77 -15.82 1.64
C ARG A 246 0.51 -15.25 1.01
N SER A 247 0.20 -13.98 1.28
CA SER A 247 -0.93 -13.24 0.66
C SER A 247 -0.82 -13.25 -0.87
N PHE A 248 0.35 -12.97 -1.44
CA PHE A 248 0.56 -12.97 -2.89
C PHE A 248 0.44 -14.36 -3.53
N ARG A 249 0.90 -15.44 -2.87
CA ARG A 249 0.70 -16.81 -3.38
C ARG A 249 -0.77 -17.25 -3.30
N ALA A 250 -1.44 -17.05 -2.17
CA ALA A 250 -2.87 -17.35 -2.03
C ALA A 250 -3.71 -16.57 -3.06
N PHE A 251 -3.38 -15.29 -3.27
CA PHE A 251 -3.90 -14.44 -4.33
C PHE A 251 -3.65 -15.03 -5.74
N TRP A 252 -2.44 -15.50 -6.02
CA TRP A 252 -2.04 -16.00 -7.34
C TRP A 252 -2.70 -17.34 -7.67
N ASP A 253 -2.76 -18.24 -6.69
CA ASP A 253 -3.46 -19.52 -6.79
C ASP A 253 -4.98 -19.31 -6.98
N PHE A 254 -5.55 -18.31 -6.31
CA PHE A 254 -6.93 -17.89 -6.54
C PHE A 254 -7.13 -17.34 -7.97
N LEU A 255 -6.26 -16.45 -8.45
CA LEU A 255 -6.36 -15.93 -9.82
C LEU A 255 -6.21 -17.02 -10.88
N MET A 256 -5.38 -18.04 -10.65
CA MET A 256 -5.16 -19.14 -11.60
C MET A 256 -6.30 -20.16 -11.64
N SER A 257 -7.27 -20.08 -10.72
CA SER A 257 -8.47 -20.90 -10.78
C SER A 257 -9.36 -20.48 -11.95
N ARG A 258 -9.48 -21.37 -12.94
CA ARG A 258 -10.28 -21.14 -14.15
C ARG A 258 -11.75 -20.83 -13.82
N ASP A 259 -12.35 -21.60 -12.90
CA ASP A 259 -13.75 -21.41 -12.50
C ASP A 259 -13.98 -20.00 -11.94
N ARG A 260 -13.02 -19.46 -11.18
CA ARG A 260 -13.07 -18.08 -10.65
C ARG A 260 -12.88 -17.02 -11.73
N GLN A 261 -12.08 -17.27 -12.77
CA GLN A 261 -11.94 -16.37 -13.92
C GLN A 261 -13.21 -16.32 -14.77
N ASP A 262 -13.83 -17.48 -15.03
CA ASP A 262 -15.07 -17.62 -15.78
C ASP A 262 -16.24 -16.97 -15.01
N GLU A 263 -16.33 -17.22 -13.70
CA GLU A 263 -17.25 -16.54 -12.77
C GLU A 263 -17.06 -15.02 -12.81
N LEU A 264 -15.84 -14.53 -12.53
CA LEU A 264 -15.50 -13.09 -12.53
C LEU A 264 -15.87 -12.39 -13.84
N SER A 265 -15.64 -13.05 -14.98
CA SER A 265 -16.02 -12.56 -16.30
C SER A 265 -17.53 -12.42 -16.44
N ALA A 266 -18.31 -13.40 -15.96
CA ALA A 266 -19.77 -13.36 -15.96
C ALA A 266 -20.32 -12.27 -15.02
N LEU A 267 -19.75 -12.09 -13.82
CA LEU A 267 -20.15 -11.03 -12.89
C LEU A 267 -19.89 -9.65 -13.51
N LEU A 268 -18.71 -9.43 -14.09
CA LEU A 268 -18.34 -8.18 -14.77
C LEU A 268 -19.27 -7.87 -15.95
N ASP A 269 -19.51 -8.85 -16.82
CA ASP A 269 -20.40 -8.69 -17.98
C ASP A 269 -21.83 -8.33 -17.57
N ARG A 270 -22.34 -8.91 -16.48
CA ARG A 270 -23.66 -8.60 -15.93
C ARG A 270 -23.72 -7.21 -15.30
N VAL A 271 -22.74 -6.86 -14.46
CA VAL A 271 -22.72 -5.57 -13.74
C VAL A 271 -22.54 -4.39 -14.70
N LEU A 272 -21.70 -4.52 -15.73
CA LEU A 272 -21.49 -3.48 -16.75
C LEU A 272 -22.74 -3.22 -17.62
N GLN A 273 -23.66 -4.18 -17.71
CA GLN A 273 -24.92 -4.04 -18.44
C GLN A 273 -26.05 -3.39 -17.61
N LEU A 274 -25.88 -3.23 -16.29
CA LEU A 274 -26.88 -2.57 -15.44
C LEU A 274 -26.99 -1.09 -15.84
N ALA A 275 -28.21 -0.62 -16.15
CA ALA A 275 -28.43 0.75 -16.63
C ALA A 275 -27.82 1.86 -15.71
N PRO A 276 -27.86 1.75 -14.37
CA PRO A 276 -27.19 2.71 -13.49
C PRO A 276 -25.66 2.74 -13.64
N VAL A 277 -25.05 1.59 -13.95
CA VAL A 277 -23.59 1.42 -14.15
C VAL A 277 -23.19 1.85 -15.56
N ALA A 278 -23.93 1.43 -16.59
CA ALA A 278 -23.72 1.88 -17.96
C ALA A 278 -23.80 3.42 -18.08
N GLY A 279 -24.71 4.05 -17.33
CA GLY A 279 -24.82 5.50 -17.21
C GLY A 279 -23.62 6.21 -16.56
N LEU A 280 -22.67 5.51 -15.95
CA LEU A 280 -21.38 6.07 -15.50
C LEU A 280 -20.33 6.15 -16.61
N ALA A 281 -20.60 5.58 -17.80
CA ALA A 281 -19.63 5.42 -18.88
C ALA A 281 -18.28 4.81 -18.41
N PRO A 282 -18.30 3.59 -17.83
CA PRO A 282 -17.10 2.94 -17.30
C PRO A 282 -16.04 2.69 -18.38
N ASP A 283 -14.76 2.69 -17.99
CA ASP A 283 -13.65 2.33 -18.89
C ASP A 283 -13.87 0.91 -19.45
N PRO A 284 -13.95 0.72 -20.79
CA PRO A 284 -14.11 -0.59 -21.41
C PRO A 284 -13.05 -1.63 -20.98
N ARG A 285 -11.88 -1.19 -20.50
CA ARG A 285 -10.82 -2.07 -19.97
C ARG A 285 -11.24 -2.80 -18.70
N LEU A 286 -12.12 -2.22 -17.86
CA LEU A 286 -12.58 -2.85 -16.62
C LEU A 286 -13.24 -4.23 -16.86
N ARG A 287 -13.84 -4.44 -18.04
CA ARG A 287 -14.40 -5.74 -18.46
C ARG A 287 -13.35 -6.86 -18.51
N ARG A 288 -12.08 -6.51 -18.68
CA ARG A 288 -10.94 -7.43 -18.85
C ARG A 288 -9.86 -7.27 -17.77
N VAL A 289 -10.15 -6.55 -16.69
CA VAL A 289 -9.17 -6.20 -15.66
C VAL A 289 -8.48 -7.40 -15.00
N HIS A 290 -9.11 -8.58 -15.03
CA HIS A 290 -8.50 -9.82 -14.56
C HIS A 290 -7.35 -10.33 -15.44
N TYR A 291 -7.37 -10.07 -16.75
CA TYR A 291 -6.22 -10.33 -17.63
C TYR A 291 -5.05 -9.40 -17.28
N ASP A 292 -5.34 -8.12 -17.01
CA ASP A 292 -4.32 -7.15 -16.57
C ASP A 292 -3.69 -7.59 -15.23
N TRP A 293 -4.48 -8.15 -14.29
CA TRP A 293 -3.97 -8.72 -13.05
C TRP A 293 -3.14 -9.99 -13.26
N LEU A 294 -3.55 -10.87 -14.18
CA LEU A 294 -2.80 -12.08 -14.53
C LEU A 294 -1.44 -11.73 -15.16
N GLU A 295 -1.40 -10.79 -16.10
CA GLU A 295 -0.16 -10.32 -16.73
C GLU A 295 0.78 -9.66 -15.68
N ALA A 296 0.24 -8.78 -14.84
CA ALA A 296 1.02 -8.12 -13.79
C ALA A 296 1.57 -9.13 -12.75
N GLY A 297 0.75 -10.09 -12.31
CA GLY A 297 1.20 -11.15 -11.41
C GLY A 297 2.23 -12.08 -12.04
N GLU A 298 2.10 -12.41 -13.33
CA GLU A 298 3.09 -13.23 -14.04
C GLU A 298 4.43 -12.50 -14.15
N GLN A 299 4.39 -11.20 -14.46
CA GLN A 299 5.58 -10.35 -14.47
C GLN A 299 6.27 -10.34 -13.10
N THR A 300 5.51 -10.14 -12.01
CA THR A 300 6.04 -10.18 -10.64
C THR A 300 6.66 -11.55 -10.31
N GLN A 301 5.97 -12.66 -10.62
CA GLN A 301 6.50 -14.02 -10.45
C GLN A 301 7.82 -14.24 -11.22
N ARG A 302 7.89 -13.81 -12.48
CA ARG A 302 9.12 -13.89 -13.31
C ARG A 302 10.27 -13.07 -12.70
N THR A 303 10.00 -11.86 -12.21
CA THR A 303 11.01 -11.04 -11.53
C THR A 303 11.50 -11.71 -10.24
N VAL A 304 10.60 -12.22 -9.39
CA VAL A 304 10.94 -12.91 -8.14
C VAL A 304 11.77 -14.18 -8.40
N ALA A 305 11.40 -14.97 -9.40
CA ALA A 305 12.14 -16.15 -9.81
C ALA A 305 13.56 -15.82 -10.32
N LEU A 306 13.70 -14.76 -11.13
CA LEU A 306 14.98 -14.29 -11.64
C LEU A 306 15.91 -13.81 -10.51
N LEU A 307 15.40 -13.00 -9.58
CA LEU A 307 16.16 -12.53 -8.41
C LEU A 307 16.62 -13.72 -7.56
N SER A 308 15.71 -14.66 -7.27
CA SER A 308 16.03 -15.89 -6.54
C SER A 308 17.12 -16.73 -7.20
N GLN A 309 17.11 -16.84 -8.54
CA GLN A 309 18.13 -17.56 -9.29
C GLN A 309 19.49 -16.84 -9.25
N GLN A 310 19.50 -15.50 -9.39
CA GLN A 310 20.72 -14.69 -9.31
C GLN A 310 21.36 -14.77 -7.92
N LEU A 311 20.55 -14.67 -6.86
CA LEU A 311 21.01 -14.79 -5.48
C LEU A 311 21.67 -16.16 -5.22
N ARG A 312 21.02 -17.25 -5.68
CA ARG A 312 21.59 -18.61 -5.55
C ARG A 312 22.94 -18.72 -6.26
N ARG A 313 23.05 -18.23 -7.49
CA ARG A 313 24.29 -18.24 -8.26
C ARG A 313 25.40 -17.44 -7.56
N PHE A 314 25.07 -16.27 -7.02
CA PHE A 314 26.03 -15.42 -6.30
C PHE A 314 26.56 -16.09 -5.01
N LEU A 315 25.69 -16.79 -4.27
CA LEU A 315 26.08 -17.60 -3.10
C LEU A 315 26.96 -18.80 -3.46
N ASP A 316 26.77 -19.38 -4.65
CA ASP A 316 27.61 -20.47 -5.14
C ASP A 316 28.96 -19.98 -5.69
N ASP A 317 28.99 -18.81 -6.34
CA ASP A 317 30.22 -18.15 -6.80
C ASP A 317 31.11 -17.70 -5.62
N GLN A 318 30.54 -17.16 -4.53
CA GLN A 318 31.28 -16.85 -3.30
C GLN A 318 31.87 -18.11 -2.64
N ALA A 319 31.10 -19.20 -2.59
CA ALA A 319 31.55 -20.48 -2.05
C ALA A 319 32.76 -21.05 -2.82
N PHE A 320 32.82 -20.83 -4.13
CA PHE A 320 33.97 -21.22 -4.94
C PHE A 320 35.22 -20.42 -4.57
N LEU A 321 35.09 -19.11 -4.33
CA LEU A 321 36.20 -18.26 -3.89
C LEU A 321 36.69 -18.62 -2.48
N GLU A 322 35.79 -18.89 -1.54
CA GLU A 322 36.12 -19.33 -0.17
C GLU A 322 36.88 -20.67 -0.18
N ASN A 323 36.35 -21.68 -0.88
CA ASN A 323 37.01 -22.98 -1.04
C ASN A 323 38.39 -22.86 -1.72
N ARG A 324 38.53 -22.00 -2.73
CA ARG A 324 39.81 -21.73 -3.37
C ARG A 324 40.81 -21.12 -2.39
N ARG A 325 40.40 -20.14 -1.59
CA ARG A 325 41.24 -19.50 -0.57
C ARG A 325 41.69 -20.51 0.50
N ILE A 326 40.82 -21.42 0.92
CA ILE A 326 41.17 -22.52 1.84
C ILE A 326 42.24 -23.44 1.21
N MET A 327 42.06 -23.84 -0.06
CA MET A 327 43.03 -24.68 -0.76
C MET A 327 44.39 -23.99 -0.98
N ASP A 328 44.39 -22.68 -1.28
CA ASP A 328 45.64 -21.92 -1.43
C ASP A 328 46.37 -21.74 -0.07
N ILE A 329 45.63 -21.59 1.05
CA ILE A 329 46.20 -21.60 2.41
C ILE A 329 46.78 -22.99 2.75
N LEU A 330 46.06 -24.08 2.48
CA LEU A 330 46.52 -25.45 2.73
C LEU A 330 47.81 -25.75 1.97
N ARG A 331 47.89 -25.41 0.68
CA ARG A 331 49.13 -25.53 -0.11
C ARG A 331 50.26 -24.67 0.44
N GLY A 332 49.95 -23.48 0.95
CA GLY A 332 50.93 -22.62 1.63
C GLY A 332 51.51 -23.27 2.89
N ILE A 333 50.66 -23.93 3.69
CA ILE A 333 51.07 -24.69 4.87
C ILE A 333 51.90 -25.93 4.48
N GLU A 334 51.47 -26.69 3.46
CA GLU A 334 52.23 -27.84 2.95
C GLU A 334 53.61 -27.43 2.41
N ALA A 335 53.68 -26.37 1.61
CA ALA A 335 54.93 -25.84 1.07
C ALA A 335 55.85 -25.33 2.19
N GLY A 336 55.28 -24.65 3.19
CA GLY A 336 56.00 -24.26 4.41
C GLY A 336 56.58 -25.46 5.15
N ALA A 337 55.74 -26.45 5.48
CA ALA A 337 56.15 -27.66 6.18
C ALA A 337 57.21 -28.46 5.42
N LEU A 338 57.12 -28.53 4.08
CA LEU A 338 58.14 -29.12 3.22
C LEU A 338 59.47 -28.37 3.26
N ALA A 339 59.44 -27.04 3.35
CA ALA A 339 60.64 -26.21 3.48
C ALA A 339 61.34 -26.39 4.84
N VAL A 340 60.60 -26.50 5.95
CA VAL A 340 61.19 -26.74 7.29
C VAL A 340 61.54 -28.22 7.53
N ARG A 341 61.11 -29.17 6.68
CA ARG A 341 61.31 -30.62 6.85
C ARG A 341 62.78 -31.05 7.07
N ALA A 342 63.74 -30.30 6.54
CA ALA A 342 65.18 -30.57 6.69
C ALA A 342 65.83 -29.87 7.90
N GLN A 343 65.09 -29.01 8.60
CA GLN A 343 65.53 -28.31 9.81
C GLN A 343 64.82 -28.92 11.01
N GLN A 344 65.47 -29.88 11.67
CA GLN A 344 64.97 -30.36 12.97
C GLN A 344 65.03 -29.21 13.99
N PRO A 345 64.01 -29.06 14.87
CA PRO A 345 64.11 -28.16 16.02
C PRO A 345 65.28 -28.57 16.91
N ALA A 346 65.95 -27.57 17.51
CA ALA A 346 67.06 -27.77 18.44
C ALA A 346 66.59 -28.23 19.83
#